data_AF-A0A7X8R6U1-F1
#
_entry.id   AF-A0A7X8R6U1-F1
#
_cell.length_a   1.000
_cell.length_b   1.000
_cell.length_c   1.000
_cell.angle_alpha   90.00
_cell.angle_beta   90.00
_cell.angle_gamma   90.00
#
_symmetry.space_group_name_H-M   'P 1'
#
loop_
_entity.id
_entity.type
_entity.pdbx_description
1 polymer ?
#
loop_
_entity_poly.entity_id
_entity_poly.type
_entity_poly.pdbx_seq_one_letter_code
_entity_poly.pdbx_strand_id
1 'polypeptide(L)'
;IDPNGEIAAFCDSTGRFLPLLCVSNLANGYNAIVQHYGLSHAEFNELIRQTSPGNNGRLLIPWYVGERTPDVPIAGPVYFGFGVQEFSKENLCRAVLEGHILNLYDGFRKMPIQPKEIRLTGGLAQSPAWCRTIADIFEAEAVPVEGEGAALGAAVHAAWVYYKEAGRPVSLKDLVRPYVVMREERRCKPIPANSEIHRLQKQVFQALSERVRGKSSAADPFALREKMIRQ
;
A
#
# COMPACT_ATOMS: atom_id res chain seq x y z
N ILE A 1 7.76 3.98 -20.47
CA ILE A 1 9.03 3.38 -19.97
C ILE A 1 9.34 4.09 -18.65
N ASP A 2 9.77 3.37 -17.63
CA ASP A 2 10.32 3.97 -16.40
C ASP A 2 11.82 4.22 -16.63
N PRO A 3 12.33 5.47 -16.52
CA PRO A 3 13.76 5.76 -16.70
C PRO A 3 14.64 5.28 -15.55
N ASN A 4 14.08 5.05 -14.36
CA ASN A 4 14.84 4.69 -13.15
C ASN A 4 14.81 3.18 -12.85
N GLY A 5 14.05 2.39 -13.60
CA GLY A 5 13.95 0.94 -13.40
C GLY A 5 13.32 0.53 -12.07
N GLU A 6 12.48 1.37 -11.47
CA GLU A 6 11.80 1.10 -10.19
C GLU A 6 10.53 0.26 -10.38
N ILE A 7 9.91 0.31 -11.56
CA ILE A 7 8.74 -0.50 -11.93
C ILE A 7 9.16 -1.63 -12.85
N ALA A 8 9.04 -2.87 -12.39
CA ALA A 8 9.26 -4.04 -13.22
C ALA A 8 8.10 -4.21 -14.21
N ALA A 9 8.40 -4.44 -15.49
CA ALA A 9 7.39 -4.64 -16.53
C ALA A 9 7.40 -6.08 -17.02
N PHE A 10 6.27 -6.78 -16.88
CA PHE A 10 6.07 -8.13 -17.40
C PHE A 10 5.05 -8.13 -18.54
N CYS A 11 5.07 -9.15 -19.39
CA CYS A 11 3.98 -9.44 -20.30
C CYS A 11 2.90 -10.25 -19.57
N ASP A 12 1.63 -9.98 -19.84
CA ASP A 12 0.53 -10.83 -19.40
C ASP A 12 0.19 -11.91 -20.45
N SER A 13 -0.62 -12.89 -20.05
CA SER A 13 -1.07 -13.98 -20.93
C SER A 13 -2.02 -13.54 -22.05
N THR A 14 -2.37 -12.25 -22.13
CA THR A 14 -3.29 -11.67 -23.12
C THR A 14 -2.58 -10.80 -24.16
N GLY A 15 -1.24 -10.74 -24.10
CA GLY A 15 -0.43 -9.89 -24.98
C GLY A 15 -0.36 -8.43 -24.56
N ARG A 16 -0.73 -8.12 -23.30
CA ARG A 16 -0.60 -6.79 -22.69
C ARG A 16 0.54 -6.79 -21.66
N PHE A 17 0.64 -5.72 -20.89
CA PHE A 17 1.68 -5.52 -19.87
C PHE A 17 1.10 -5.56 -18.46
N LEU A 18 1.88 -6.13 -17.54
CA LEU A 18 1.61 -6.19 -16.12
C LEU A 18 2.75 -5.50 -15.36
N PRO A 19 2.64 -4.19 -15.05
CA PRO A 19 3.64 -3.51 -14.24
C PRO A 19 3.57 -3.98 -12.79
N LEU A 20 4.73 -4.19 -12.17
CA LEU A 20 4.88 -4.63 -10.80
C LEU A 20 5.72 -3.61 -10.03
N LEU A 21 5.13 -3.10 -8.95
CA LEU A 21 5.83 -2.38 -7.89
C LEU A 21 6.11 -3.35 -6.75
N CYS A 22 7.32 -3.32 -6.21
CA CYS A 22 7.70 -4.18 -5.09
C CYS A 22 8.31 -3.34 -3.96
N VAL A 23 7.70 -3.43 -2.78
CA VAL A 23 8.21 -2.83 -1.54
C VAL A 23 8.61 -3.94 -0.57
N SER A 24 9.71 -3.73 0.14
CA SER A 24 10.37 -4.71 1.01
C SER A 24 9.84 -4.72 2.43
N ASN A 25 9.13 -3.68 2.89
CA ASN A 25 8.81 -3.51 4.31
C ASN A 25 7.33 -3.77 4.68
N LEU A 26 6.43 -3.99 3.72
CA LEU A 26 4.97 -3.92 3.98
C LEU A 26 4.49 -4.87 5.10
N ALA A 27 4.49 -6.18 4.87
CA ALA A 27 3.97 -7.15 5.84
C ALA A 27 5.00 -7.53 6.90
N ASN A 28 6.27 -7.69 6.51
CA ASN A 28 7.37 -8.04 7.39
C ASN A 28 7.71 -6.93 8.39
N GLY A 29 7.77 -5.66 7.95
CA GLY A 29 8.00 -4.53 8.84
C GLY A 29 6.87 -4.37 9.85
N TYR A 30 5.62 -4.43 9.39
CA TYR A 30 4.45 -4.48 10.26
C TYR A 30 4.48 -5.64 11.28
N ASN A 31 4.72 -6.87 10.82
CA ASN A 31 4.72 -8.05 11.69
C ASN A 31 5.82 -7.97 12.75
N ALA A 32 7.01 -7.47 12.38
CA ALA A 32 8.10 -7.27 13.33
C ALA A 32 7.72 -6.27 14.42
N ILE A 33 7.03 -5.17 14.09
CA ILE A 33 6.56 -4.19 15.06
C ILE A 33 5.47 -4.77 15.97
N VAL A 34 4.48 -5.46 15.40
CA VAL A 34 3.41 -6.12 16.16
C VAL A 34 4.00 -7.12 17.16
N GLN A 35 4.95 -7.94 16.72
CA GLN A 35 5.67 -8.89 17.57
C GLN A 35 6.49 -8.16 18.65
N HIS A 36 7.21 -7.09 18.30
CA HIS A 36 8.02 -6.33 19.25
C HIS A 36 7.20 -5.73 20.39
N TYR A 37 5.99 -5.24 20.10
CA TYR A 37 5.08 -4.71 21.12
C TYR A 37 4.23 -5.78 21.83
N GLY A 38 4.41 -7.06 21.49
CA GLY A 38 3.61 -8.16 22.03
C GLY A 38 2.13 -8.05 21.69
N LEU A 39 1.80 -7.47 20.53
CA LEU A 39 0.42 -7.26 20.09
C LEU A 39 -0.06 -8.43 19.24
N SER A 40 -1.35 -8.72 19.32
CA SER A 40 -2.08 -9.43 18.28
C SER A 40 -2.49 -8.48 17.15
N HIS A 41 -2.78 -9.03 15.98
CA HIS A 41 -3.34 -8.23 14.88
C HIS A 41 -4.70 -7.60 15.27
N ALA A 42 -5.49 -8.24 16.14
CA ALA A 42 -6.76 -7.69 16.62
C ALA A 42 -6.54 -6.46 17.51
N GLU A 43 -5.58 -6.53 18.45
CA GLU A 43 -5.21 -5.39 19.30
C GLU A 43 -4.62 -4.24 18.48
N PHE A 44 -3.83 -4.54 17.44
CA PHE A 44 -3.38 -3.50 16.51
C PHE A 44 -4.56 -2.76 15.87
N ASN A 45 -5.57 -3.48 15.38
CA ASN A 45 -6.77 -2.84 14.82
C ASN A 45 -7.52 -1.98 15.85
N GLU A 46 -7.56 -2.40 17.11
CA GLU A 46 -8.16 -1.62 18.21
C GLU A 46 -7.36 -0.35 18.49
N LEU A 47 -6.04 -0.43 18.59
CA LEU A 47 -5.17 0.75 18.77
C LEU A 47 -5.35 1.76 17.65
N ILE A 48 -5.47 1.30 16.40
CA ILE A 48 -5.70 2.20 15.27
C ILE A 48 -7.04 2.94 15.39
N ARG A 49 -8.09 2.32 15.94
CA ARG A 49 -9.39 3.00 16.18
C ARG A 49 -9.29 4.15 17.17
N GLN A 50 -8.29 4.13 18.04
CA GLN A 50 -8.05 5.15 19.07
C GLN A 50 -7.19 6.32 18.55
N THR A 51 -6.79 6.29 17.29
CA THR A 51 -5.94 7.31 16.65
C THR A 51 -6.68 8.05 15.54
N SER A 52 -6.29 9.28 15.25
CA SER A 52 -6.82 10.05 14.12
C SER A 52 -6.01 9.79 12.83
N PRO A 53 -6.65 9.77 11.66
CA PRO A 53 -5.93 9.79 10.37
C PRO A 53 -4.97 10.97 10.31
N GLY A 54 -3.81 10.81 9.66
CA GLY A 54 -2.81 11.87 9.60
C GLY A 54 -1.82 11.89 10.77
N ASN A 55 -2.10 11.12 11.83
CA ASN A 55 -1.30 11.01 13.05
C ASN A 55 -0.86 12.38 13.60
N ASN A 56 -1.75 13.37 13.56
CA ASN A 56 -1.51 14.77 13.96
C ASN A 56 -0.16 15.33 13.43
N GLY A 57 0.17 15.07 12.17
CA GLY A 57 1.39 15.57 11.53
C GLY A 57 2.65 14.73 11.77
N ARG A 58 2.52 13.53 12.34
CA ARG A 58 3.64 12.59 12.51
C ARG A 58 3.69 11.59 11.36
N LEU A 59 4.88 11.37 10.81
CA LEU A 59 5.07 10.44 9.70
C LEU A 59 6.22 9.48 9.97
N LEU A 60 6.12 8.31 9.34
CA LEU A 60 7.18 7.32 9.30
C LEU A 60 7.52 7.04 7.84
N ILE A 61 8.81 7.09 7.50
CA ILE A 61 9.36 6.37 6.35
C ILE A 61 9.80 4.99 6.84
N PRO A 62 9.16 3.89 6.40
CA PRO A 62 9.32 2.58 7.04
C PRO A 62 10.42 1.72 6.38
N TRP A 63 11.59 2.29 6.08
CA TRP A 63 12.70 1.56 5.48
C TRP A 63 13.49 0.76 6.54
N TYR A 64 12.82 -0.15 7.25
CA TYR A 64 13.40 -0.88 8.38
C TYR A 64 14.57 -1.81 8.00
N VAL A 65 14.54 -2.36 6.80
CA VAL A 65 15.58 -3.27 6.26
C VAL A 65 16.15 -2.76 4.93
N GLY A 66 16.24 -1.44 4.78
CA GLY A 66 16.36 -0.80 3.47
C GLY A 66 15.05 -0.89 2.68
N GLU A 67 15.07 -0.52 1.40
CA GLU A 67 13.89 -0.57 0.54
C GLU A 67 14.26 -0.86 -0.93
N ARG A 68 13.35 -1.50 -1.66
CA ARG A 68 13.47 -1.81 -3.09
C ARG A 68 12.85 -0.74 -3.97
N THR A 69 11.70 -0.19 -3.57
CA THR A 69 11.12 0.97 -4.25
C THR A 69 10.75 2.04 -3.24
N PRO A 70 11.53 3.14 -3.18
CA PRO A 70 12.73 3.42 -3.99
C PRO A 70 13.92 2.51 -3.67
N ASP A 71 14.89 2.40 -4.58
CA ASP A 71 16.10 1.59 -4.37
C ASP A 71 17.05 2.25 -3.35
N VAL A 72 16.90 1.87 -2.07
CA VAL A 72 17.69 2.37 -0.95
C VAL A 72 18.03 1.21 0.01
N PRO A 73 18.93 0.29 -0.37
CA PRO A 73 19.13 -0.99 0.33
C PRO A 73 19.73 -0.87 1.73
N ILE A 74 20.35 0.26 2.07
CA ILE A 74 20.98 0.50 3.37
C ILE A 74 20.23 1.53 4.22
N ALA A 75 19.05 1.97 3.78
CA ALA A 75 18.31 2.98 4.51
C ALA A 75 17.73 2.44 5.83
N GLY A 76 17.55 3.35 6.78
CA GLY A 76 16.85 3.11 8.03
C GLY A 76 15.51 3.86 8.09
N PRO A 77 14.66 3.56 9.08
CA PRO A 77 13.39 4.23 9.24
C PRO A 77 13.57 5.70 9.64
N VAL A 78 12.68 6.57 9.17
CA VAL A 78 12.69 8.01 9.52
C VAL A 78 11.39 8.34 10.25
N TYR A 79 11.49 8.64 11.55
CA TYR A 79 10.39 9.18 12.35
C TYR A 79 10.42 10.71 12.26
N PHE A 80 9.40 11.29 11.65
CA PHE A 80 9.33 12.72 11.40
C PHE A 80 8.19 13.36 12.20
N GLY A 81 8.53 14.41 12.97
CA GLY A 81 7.55 15.18 13.73
C GLY A 81 7.15 14.58 15.08
N PHE A 82 7.90 13.61 15.60
CA PHE A 82 7.70 13.04 16.93
C PHE A 82 8.50 13.84 17.97
N GLY A 83 7.82 14.30 19.04
CA GLY A 83 8.47 14.63 20.30
C GLY A 83 8.56 13.40 21.20
N VAL A 84 9.24 13.53 22.34
CA VAL A 84 9.47 12.41 23.27
C VAL A 84 8.16 11.81 23.78
N GLN A 85 7.14 12.63 24.03
CA GLN A 85 5.85 12.18 24.56
C GLN A 85 4.99 11.48 23.50
N GLU A 86 5.24 11.76 22.22
CA GLU A 86 4.50 11.20 21.09
C GLU A 86 4.99 9.82 20.68
N PHE A 87 6.09 9.30 21.25
CA PHE A 87 6.52 7.90 21.10
C PHE A 87 5.65 6.93 21.92
N SER A 88 4.33 7.16 21.92
CA SER A 88 3.35 6.23 22.47
C SER A 88 3.10 5.09 21.50
N LYS A 89 2.60 3.96 22.02
CA LYS A 89 2.33 2.75 21.22
C LYS A 89 1.32 3.03 20.11
N GLU A 90 0.28 3.81 20.40
CA GLU A 90 -0.81 4.18 19.49
C GLU A 90 -0.28 5.00 18.31
N ASN A 91 0.49 6.06 18.60
CA ASN A 91 1.06 6.95 17.58
C ASN A 91 2.05 6.22 16.68
N LEU A 92 2.87 5.32 17.25
CA LEU A 92 3.81 4.51 16.49
C LEU A 92 3.08 3.49 15.61
N CYS A 93 2.04 2.83 16.12
CA CYS A 93 1.21 1.92 15.33
C CYS A 93 0.51 2.64 14.17
N ARG A 94 -0.01 3.86 14.39
CA ARG A 94 -0.61 4.67 13.33
C ARG A 94 0.41 5.05 12.27
N ALA A 95 1.61 5.48 12.69
CA ALA A 95 2.70 5.79 11.76
C ALA A 95 3.16 4.57 10.96
N VAL A 96 3.19 3.39 11.57
CA VAL A 96 3.46 2.12 10.89
C VAL A 96 2.41 1.87 9.81
N LEU A 97 1.11 1.93 10.15
CA LEU A 97 0.06 1.69 9.17
C LEU A 97 0.14 2.66 7.98
N GLU A 98 0.12 3.96 8.26
CA GLU A 98 0.10 4.99 7.21
C GLU A 98 1.41 5.04 6.45
N GLY A 99 2.56 4.96 7.12
CA GLY A 99 3.89 5.02 6.50
C GLY A 99 4.13 3.92 5.47
N HIS A 100 3.72 2.68 5.76
CA HIS A 100 3.84 1.57 4.80
C HIS A 100 2.97 1.78 3.56
N ILE A 101 1.75 2.28 3.73
CA ILE A 101 0.83 2.54 2.62
C ILE A 101 1.28 3.78 1.82
N LEU A 102 1.82 4.81 2.48
CA LEU A 102 2.42 5.98 1.82
C LEU A 102 3.66 5.61 1.00
N ASN A 103 4.51 4.71 1.51
CA ASN A 103 5.66 4.18 0.76
C ASN A 103 5.21 3.43 -0.49
N LEU A 104 4.18 2.57 -0.37
CA LEU A 104 3.57 1.90 -1.51
C LEU A 104 2.97 2.91 -2.52
N TYR A 105 2.29 3.95 -2.03
CA TYR A 105 1.73 5.00 -2.88
C TYR A 105 2.81 5.82 -3.60
N ASP A 106 3.92 6.15 -2.94
CA ASP A 106 5.04 6.90 -3.55
C ASP A 106 5.69 6.13 -4.70
N GLY A 107 5.75 4.80 -4.61
CA GLY A 107 6.10 3.94 -5.73
C GLY A 107 5.00 3.91 -6.80
N PHE A 108 3.75 3.72 -6.38
CA PHE A 108 2.60 3.52 -7.28
C PHE A 108 2.35 4.72 -8.20
N ARG A 109 2.46 5.96 -7.67
CA ARG A 109 2.19 7.18 -8.43
C ARG A 109 3.09 7.39 -9.65
N LYS A 110 4.17 6.60 -9.78
CA LYS A 110 5.05 6.58 -10.96
C LYS A 110 4.42 5.83 -12.13
N MET A 111 3.39 5.02 -11.88
CA MET A 111 2.62 4.34 -12.91
C MET A 111 1.58 5.29 -13.53
N PRO A 112 1.32 5.22 -14.84
CA PRO A 112 0.35 6.07 -15.54
C PRO A 112 -1.09 5.59 -15.36
N ILE A 113 -1.47 5.17 -14.14
CA ILE A 113 -2.79 4.62 -13.84
C ILE A 113 -3.41 5.30 -12.62
N GLN A 114 -4.72 5.55 -12.70
CA GLN A 114 -5.52 6.00 -11.58
C GLN A 114 -6.47 4.86 -11.19
N PRO A 115 -6.28 4.22 -10.03
CA PRO A 115 -7.07 3.06 -9.66
C PRO A 115 -8.46 3.53 -9.24
N LYS A 116 -9.50 2.82 -9.68
CA LYS A 116 -10.87 3.00 -9.17
C LYS A 116 -11.21 1.99 -8.09
N GLU A 117 -10.65 0.79 -8.22
CA GLU A 117 -10.79 -0.33 -7.30
C GLU A 117 -9.41 -1.00 -7.14
N ILE A 118 -9.06 -1.34 -5.90
CA ILE A 118 -7.87 -2.08 -5.51
C ILE A 118 -8.34 -3.40 -4.90
N ARG A 119 -7.93 -4.50 -5.51
CA ARG A 119 -8.22 -5.86 -5.03
C ARG A 119 -7.10 -6.30 -4.12
N LEU A 120 -7.44 -6.55 -2.86
CA LEU A 120 -6.47 -6.86 -1.81
C LEU A 120 -6.37 -8.38 -1.62
N THR A 121 -5.15 -8.88 -1.62
CA THR A 121 -4.82 -10.28 -1.32
C THR A 121 -3.77 -10.32 -0.22
N GLY A 122 -3.50 -11.53 0.31
CA GLY A 122 -2.51 -11.75 1.37
C GLY A 122 -3.00 -11.39 2.77
N GLY A 123 -2.15 -11.62 3.77
CA GLY A 123 -2.53 -11.54 5.19
C GLY A 123 -3.00 -10.16 5.64
N LEU A 124 -2.41 -9.07 5.11
CA LEU A 124 -2.82 -7.70 5.46
C LEU A 124 -4.24 -7.38 5.00
N ALA A 125 -4.75 -8.04 3.95
CA ALA A 125 -6.14 -7.90 3.51
C ALA A 125 -7.13 -8.41 4.56
N GLN A 126 -6.68 -9.16 5.58
CA GLN A 126 -7.52 -9.58 6.71
C GLN A 126 -7.73 -8.48 7.76
N SER A 127 -6.97 -7.39 7.73
CA SER A 127 -7.16 -6.28 8.66
C SER A 127 -8.08 -5.21 8.07
N PRO A 128 -9.18 -4.84 8.78
CA PRO A 128 -10.01 -3.70 8.40
C PRO A 128 -9.24 -2.37 8.37
N ALA A 129 -8.30 -2.15 9.30
CA ALA A 129 -7.48 -0.94 9.34
C ALA A 129 -6.65 -0.78 8.06
N TRP A 130 -5.98 -1.85 7.61
CA TRP A 130 -5.24 -1.83 6.34
C TRP A 130 -6.12 -1.57 5.13
N CYS A 131 -7.27 -2.26 5.02
CA CYS A 131 -8.20 -2.06 3.89
C CYS A 131 -8.72 -0.62 3.83
N ARG A 132 -9.14 -0.08 4.98
CA ARG A 132 -9.62 1.29 5.16
C ARG A 132 -8.56 2.33 4.76
N THR A 133 -7.35 2.21 5.30
CA THR A 133 -6.28 3.18 5.06
C THR A 133 -5.75 3.10 3.63
N ILE A 134 -5.73 1.92 2.99
CA ILE A 134 -5.43 1.80 1.55
C ILE A 134 -6.49 2.56 0.74
N ALA A 135 -7.78 2.34 1.01
CA ALA A 135 -8.85 3.05 0.29
C ALA A 135 -8.72 4.57 0.43
N ASP A 136 -8.44 5.04 1.63
CA ASP A 136 -8.27 6.46 1.93
C ASP A 136 -7.04 7.09 1.25
N ILE A 137 -5.86 6.47 1.37
CA ILE A 137 -4.62 7.02 0.79
C ILE A 137 -4.64 6.94 -0.74
N PHE A 138 -5.16 5.85 -1.32
CA PHE A 138 -5.24 5.72 -2.77
C PHE A 138 -6.43 6.47 -3.38
N GLU A 139 -7.38 6.95 -2.56
CA GLU A 139 -8.63 7.56 -3.01
C GLU A 139 -9.40 6.65 -3.98
N ALA A 140 -9.37 5.34 -3.71
CA ALA A 140 -9.95 4.29 -4.53
C ALA A 140 -10.68 3.28 -3.64
N GLU A 141 -11.66 2.56 -4.19
CA GLU A 141 -12.29 1.48 -3.42
C GLU A 141 -11.27 0.37 -3.16
N ALA A 142 -11.28 -0.23 -1.97
CA ALA A 142 -10.44 -1.38 -1.65
C ALA A 142 -11.30 -2.56 -1.22
N VAL A 143 -11.10 -3.72 -1.83
CA VAL A 143 -11.91 -4.92 -1.58
C VAL A 143 -11.02 -6.16 -1.44
N PRO A 144 -11.10 -6.90 -0.31
CA PRO A 144 -10.40 -8.18 -0.20
C PRO A 144 -10.94 -9.22 -1.19
N VAL A 145 -10.05 -10.07 -1.70
CA VAL A 145 -10.38 -11.17 -2.61
C VAL A 145 -9.96 -12.49 -1.98
N GLU A 146 -10.77 -13.53 -2.19
CA GLU A 146 -10.53 -14.85 -1.64
C GLU A 146 -9.57 -15.70 -2.47
N GLY A 147 -8.95 -16.67 -1.81
CA GLY A 147 -8.20 -17.75 -2.46
C GLY A 147 -6.76 -17.41 -2.80
N GLU A 148 -6.13 -18.39 -3.46
CA GLU A 148 -4.71 -18.38 -3.82
C GLU A 148 -4.53 -17.93 -5.27
N GLY A 149 -4.22 -16.65 -5.47
CA GLY A 149 -4.18 -16.04 -6.81
C GLY A 149 -3.24 -16.74 -7.80
N ALA A 150 -2.05 -17.18 -7.34
CA ALA A 150 -1.06 -17.82 -8.22
C ALA A 150 -1.49 -19.23 -8.67
N ALA A 151 -1.89 -20.08 -7.73
CA ALA A 151 -2.31 -21.45 -8.03
C ALA A 151 -3.59 -21.47 -8.87
N LEU A 152 -4.58 -20.63 -8.52
CA LEU A 152 -5.79 -20.47 -9.31
C LEU A 152 -5.48 -19.93 -10.71
N GLY A 153 -4.61 -18.93 -10.81
CA GLY A 153 -4.19 -18.36 -12.09
C GLY A 153 -3.56 -19.41 -13.01
N ALA A 154 -2.70 -20.29 -12.48
CA ALA A 154 -2.10 -21.38 -13.25
C ALA A 154 -3.16 -22.39 -13.74
N ALA A 155 -4.09 -22.80 -12.88
CA ALA A 155 -5.16 -23.74 -13.26
C ALA A 155 -6.09 -23.15 -14.33
N VAL A 156 -6.50 -21.89 -14.17
CA VAL A 156 -7.34 -21.18 -15.15
C VAL A 156 -6.59 -21.01 -16.47
N HIS A 157 -5.29 -20.70 -16.44
CA HIS A 157 -4.50 -20.57 -17.66
C HIS A 157 -4.36 -21.91 -18.40
N ALA A 158 -4.12 -23.02 -17.69
CA ALA A 158 -4.08 -24.36 -18.29
C ALA A 158 -5.42 -24.72 -18.95
N ALA A 159 -6.55 -24.46 -18.28
CA ALA A 159 -7.87 -24.67 -18.84
C ALA A 159 -8.12 -23.80 -20.08
N TRP A 160 -7.69 -22.53 -20.07
CA TRP A 160 -7.81 -21.63 -21.21
C TRP A 160 -7.06 -22.16 -22.45
N VAL A 161 -5.82 -22.62 -22.26
CA VAL A 161 -5.03 -23.25 -23.33
C VAL A 161 -5.73 -24.53 -23.85
N TYR A 162 -6.20 -25.40 -22.95
CA TYR A 162 -6.90 -26.63 -23.34
C TYR A 162 -8.14 -26.35 -24.22
N TYR A 163 -8.99 -25.40 -23.83
CA TYR A 163 -10.17 -25.04 -24.61
C TYR A 163 -9.82 -24.48 -25.99
N LYS A 164 -8.77 -23.67 -26.06
CA LYS A 164 -8.26 -23.12 -27.31
C LYS A 164 -7.78 -24.22 -28.27
N GLU A 165 -6.95 -25.15 -27.79
CA GLU A 165 -6.43 -26.27 -28.59
C GLU A 165 -7.52 -27.26 -29.01
N ALA A 166 -8.57 -27.42 -28.20
CA ALA A 166 -9.73 -28.24 -28.51
C ALA A 166 -10.72 -27.59 -29.50
N GLY A 167 -10.37 -26.46 -30.14
CA GLY A 167 -11.23 -25.74 -31.09
C GLY A 167 -12.46 -25.09 -30.46
N ARG A 168 -12.47 -24.90 -29.13
CA ARG A 168 -13.59 -24.33 -28.36
C ARG A 168 -13.11 -23.07 -27.61
N PRO A 169 -12.71 -22.00 -28.31
CA PRO A 169 -12.11 -20.84 -27.66
C PRO A 169 -13.05 -20.21 -26.64
N VAL A 170 -12.56 -20.00 -25.42
CA VAL A 170 -13.24 -19.27 -24.35
C VAL A 170 -12.43 -18.05 -23.98
N SER A 171 -13.09 -16.97 -23.54
CA SER A 171 -12.36 -15.80 -23.06
C SER A 171 -11.77 -16.08 -21.68
N LEU A 172 -10.55 -15.59 -21.42
CA LEU A 172 -9.92 -15.72 -20.10
C LEU A 172 -10.77 -15.04 -19.02
N LYS A 173 -11.46 -13.94 -19.37
CA LYS A 173 -12.36 -13.22 -18.47
C LYS A 173 -13.53 -14.10 -18.01
N ASP A 174 -14.18 -14.81 -18.94
CA ASP A 174 -15.32 -15.67 -18.61
C ASP A 174 -14.89 -16.89 -17.79
N LEU A 175 -13.70 -17.41 -18.09
CA LEU A 175 -13.12 -18.53 -17.36
C LEU A 175 -12.72 -18.16 -15.93
N VAL A 176 -12.19 -16.95 -15.71
CA VAL A 176 -11.80 -16.43 -14.38
C VAL A 176 -13.02 -16.09 -13.52
N ARG A 177 -14.10 -15.58 -14.13
CA ARG A 177 -15.24 -14.96 -13.44
C ARG A 177 -15.82 -15.77 -12.27
N PRO A 178 -16.03 -17.09 -12.36
CA PRO A 178 -16.61 -17.87 -11.27
C PRO A 178 -15.68 -18.03 -10.05
N TYR A 179 -14.38 -17.81 -10.22
CA TYR A 179 -13.37 -18.13 -9.22
C TYR A 179 -12.83 -16.91 -8.46
N VAL A 180 -13.05 -15.69 -8.97
CA VAL A 180 -12.65 -14.45 -8.27
C VAL A 180 -13.80 -13.99 -7.41
N VAL A 181 -13.75 -14.37 -6.12
CA VAL A 181 -14.77 -14.01 -5.13
C VAL A 181 -14.31 -12.77 -4.35
N MET A 182 -15.03 -11.67 -4.52
CA MET A 182 -14.81 -10.43 -3.77
C MET A 182 -15.55 -10.47 -2.44
N ARG A 183 -14.87 -10.06 -1.36
CA ARG A 183 -15.45 -9.90 -0.01
C ARG A 183 -16.11 -8.53 0.11
N GLU A 184 -17.24 -8.41 -0.57
CA GLU A 184 -18.02 -7.16 -0.69
C GLU A 184 -18.43 -6.58 0.67
N GLU A 185 -18.71 -7.42 1.66
CA GLU A 185 -19.00 -7.02 3.04
C GLU A 185 -17.83 -6.33 3.74
N ARG A 186 -16.61 -6.43 3.18
CA ARG A 186 -15.39 -5.78 3.66
C ARG A 186 -14.88 -4.68 2.72
N ARG A 187 -15.65 -4.32 1.69
CA ARG A 187 -15.30 -3.24 0.77
C ARG A 187 -15.21 -1.91 1.52
N CYS A 188 -14.10 -1.22 1.34
CA CYS A 188 -13.85 0.10 1.90
C CYS A 188 -13.91 1.14 0.77
N LYS A 189 -14.76 2.16 0.91
CA LYS A 189 -14.77 3.36 0.05
C LYS A 189 -14.02 4.50 0.73
N PRO A 190 -13.22 5.32 0.03
CA PRO A 190 -12.53 6.46 0.64
C PRO A 190 -13.49 7.36 1.44
N ILE A 191 -13.07 7.81 2.62
CA ILE A 191 -13.86 8.69 3.50
C ILE A 191 -13.53 10.11 3.06
N PRO A 192 -14.50 10.89 2.56
CA PRO A 192 -14.24 12.24 2.08
C PRO A 192 -13.55 13.14 3.11
N ALA A 193 -13.93 13.01 4.39
CA ALA A 193 -13.35 13.78 5.49
C ALA A 193 -11.84 13.53 5.69
N ASN A 194 -11.31 12.38 5.28
CA ASN A 194 -9.89 12.04 5.42
C ASN A 194 -9.06 12.43 4.18
N SER A 195 -9.71 12.83 3.08
CA SER A 195 -9.03 12.99 1.80
C SER A 195 -7.99 14.10 1.82
N GLU A 196 -8.29 15.22 2.48
CA GLU A 196 -7.37 16.36 2.53
C GLU A 196 -6.11 16.03 3.34
N ILE A 197 -6.26 15.42 4.52
CA ILE A 197 -5.12 15.05 5.37
C ILE A 197 -4.22 14.00 4.70
N HIS A 198 -4.80 13.00 4.02
CA HIS A 198 -4.00 12.01 3.29
C HIS A 198 -3.33 12.59 2.05
N ARG A 199 -3.94 13.56 1.35
CA ARG A 199 -3.26 14.31 0.27
C ARG A 199 -2.05 15.07 0.79
N LEU A 200 -2.16 15.72 1.95
CA LEU A 200 -1.00 16.35 2.59
C LEU A 200 0.05 15.32 3.02
N GLN A 201 -0.35 14.19 3.61
CA GLN A 201 0.60 13.12 3.97
C GLN A 201 1.37 12.61 2.77
N LYS A 202 0.71 12.39 1.63
CA LYS A 202 1.34 11.98 0.37
C LYS A 202 2.43 12.98 -0.05
N GLN A 203 2.15 14.28 0.06
CA GLN A 203 3.12 15.34 -0.25
C GLN A 203 4.29 15.40 0.74
N VAL A 204 4.03 15.33 2.06
CA VAL A 204 5.07 15.35 3.09
C VAL A 204 5.97 14.12 2.96
N PHE A 205 5.37 12.93 2.79
CA PHE A 205 6.10 11.68 2.61
C PHE A 205 7.02 11.75 1.40
N GLN A 206 6.51 12.22 0.25
CA GLN A 206 7.32 12.41 -0.95
C GLN A 206 8.49 13.35 -0.69
N ALA A 207 8.23 14.53 -0.14
CA ALA A 207 9.26 15.54 0.10
C ALA A 207 10.35 15.04 1.06
N LEU A 208 9.95 14.31 2.11
CA LEU A 208 10.86 13.70 3.06
C LEU A 208 11.67 12.56 2.40
N SER A 209 11.02 11.68 1.65
CA SER A 209 11.66 10.59 0.90
C SER A 209 12.70 11.12 -0.10
N GLU A 210 12.40 12.20 -0.81
CA GLU A 210 13.34 12.87 -1.72
C GLU A 210 14.52 13.49 -0.97
N ARG A 211 14.25 14.26 0.10
CA ARG A 211 15.28 14.96 0.88
C ARG A 211 16.24 13.98 1.59
N VAL A 212 15.74 12.85 2.12
CA VAL A 212 16.61 11.80 2.71
C VAL A 212 17.46 11.08 1.65
N ARG A 213 16.97 10.99 0.40
CA ARG A 213 17.74 10.43 -0.73
C ARG A 213 18.67 11.45 -1.39
N GLY A 214 18.86 12.63 -0.81
CA GLY A 214 19.70 13.69 -1.38
C GLY A 214 19.18 14.29 -2.68
N LYS A 215 17.91 14.07 -3.03
CA LYS A 215 17.27 14.69 -4.20
C LYS A 215 16.85 16.11 -3.86
N SER A 216 17.01 17.04 -4.80
CA SER A 216 16.43 18.38 -4.68
C SER A 216 14.91 18.26 -4.67
N SER A 217 14.30 18.32 -3.49
CA SER A 217 12.85 18.33 -3.38
C SER A 217 12.34 19.74 -3.60
N ALA A 218 11.36 19.90 -4.52
CA ALA A 218 10.69 21.18 -4.74
C ALA A 218 9.84 21.61 -3.54
N ALA A 219 9.54 20.69 -2.62
CA ALA A 219 8.70 20.94 -1.46
C ALA A 219 9.48 20.84 -0.15
N ASP A 220 9.10 21.65 0.83
CA ASP A 220 9.65 21.59 2.18
C ASP A 220 8.72 20.78 3.13
N PRO A 221 9.13 19.59 3.61
CA PRO A 221 8.29 18.78 4.50
C PRO A 221 8.05 19.44 5.86
N PHE A 222 8.87 20.41 6.30
CA PHE A 222 8.57 21.18 7.52
C PHE A 222 7.37 22.12 7.29
N ALA A 223 7.41 22.95 6.25
CA ALA A 223 6.28 23.81 5.87
C ALA A 223 5.00 23.01 5.57
N LEU A 224 5.12 21.85 4.90
CA LEU A 224 3.96 20.98 4.63
C LEU A 224 3.41 20.33 5.91
N ARG A 225 4.27 19.93 6.85
CA ARG A 225 3.83 19.41 8.15
C ARG A 225 3.11 20.46 8.98
N GLU A 226 3.56 21.72 8.96
CA GLU A 226 2.83 22.80 9.64
C GLU A 226 1.39 22.93 9.15
N LYS A 227 1.14 22.70 7.85
CA LYS A 227 -0.22 22.67 7.30
C LYS A 227 -1.02 21.47 7.83
N MET A 228 -0.41 20.29 7.89
CA MET A 228 -1.06 19.10 8.44
C MET A 228 -1.50 19.27 9.90
N ILE A 229 -0.74 19.99 10.72
CA ILE A 229 -1.06 20.19 12.15
C ILE A 229 -2.27 21.12 12.33
N ARG A 230 -2.60 21.94 11.33
CA ARG A 230 -3.69 22.94 11.40
C ARG A 230 -5.04 22.41 10.90
N GLN A 231 -5.10 21.19 10.35
CA GLN A 231 -6.32 20.50 9.92
C GLN A 231 -6.86 19.62 11.04
#